data_AF-V7DE82-F1
#
_entry.id   AF-V7DE82-F1
#
_cell.length_a   1.000
_cell.length_b   1.000
_cell.length_c   1.000
_cell.angle_alpha   90.00
_cell.angle_beta   90.00
_cell.angle_gamma   90.00
#
_symmetry.space_group_name_H-M   'P 1'
#
loop_
_entity.id
_entity.type
_entity.pdbx_description
1 polymer ?
#
loop_
_entity_poly.entity_id
_entity_poly.type
_entity_poly.pdbx_seq_one_letter_code
_entity_poly.pdbx_strand_id
1 'polypeptide(L)'
;MKQQIFASMLTLFSLGAFANDNYNTNGAIFPDEKSRQGLPYAIPCKNNDFGDYKSISCTWLEFPRSIVEYDKSQGRNISYSNQYSGRCINDRCMLSDGSAQVGNWGVNTDFKISIWYYIAESTDGKPVAYRNDGGPYVKNGKPVSYAEAGEMLWKFYKDAGVNDKLFANTFNRRYDGGVKQFELDKSGKSQPQHQSKEIKVTEAWCNPQADDDCYINKNKVAKKKLGDYLPQVTPEQVSAAGGYCEYPICYDENDTPIGMR
;
A
#
# COMPACT_ATOMS: atom_id res chain seq x y z
N MET A 1 -63.67 36.75 3.49
CA MET A 1 -62.71 37.69 2.87
C MET A 1 -61.36 37.43 3.51
N LYS A 2 -60.36 37.08 2.69
CA LYS A 2 -58.90 37.00 2.92
C LYS A 2 -58.33 35.91 3.85
N GLN A 3 -57.86 34.85 3.17
CA GLN A 3 -56.70 34.02 3.54
C GLN A 3 -55.47 34.89 3.81
N GLN A 4 -54.65 34.53 4.80
CA GLN A 4 -53.22 34.81 4.78
C GLN A 4 -52.44 33.57 5.23
N ILE A 5 -51.76 32.97 4.26
CA ILE A 5 -50.77 31.92 4.40
C ILE A 5 -49.46 32.61 4.76
N PHE A 6 -48.92 32.39 5.97
CA PHE A 6 -47.55 32.77 6.29
C PHE A 6 -46.63 31.57 6.03
N ALA A 7 -46.09 31.52 4.81
CA ALA A 7 -44.97 30.67 4.47
C ALA A 7 -43.70 31.31 5.05
N SER A 8 -43.19 30.77 6.16
CA SER A 8 -41.85 31.12 6.66
C SER A 8 -40.83 30.27 5.91
N MET A 9 -40.18 30.92 4.96
CA MET A 9 -39.17 30.38 4.06
C MET A 9 -37.95 29.90 4.86
N LEU A 10 -37.63 28.62 4.67
CA LEU A 10 -36.45 27.95 5.21
C LEU A 10 -35.20 28.45 4.45
N THR A 11 -34.47 29.43 4.99
CA THR A 11 -33.15 29.82 4.46
C THR A 11 -32.05 29.10 5.24
N LEU A 12 -31.80 27.85 4.83
CA LEU A 12 -30.52 27.19 5.10
C LEU A 12 -29.43 27.91 4.29
N PHE A 13 -28.77 28.88 4.91
CA PHE A 13 -27.45 29.31 4.45
C PHE A 13 -26.44 28.26 4.90
N SER A 14 -26.32 27.18 4.12
CA SER A 14 -25.09 26.40 4.13
C SER A 14 -24.01 27.25 3.48
N LEU A 15 -23.36 28.09 4.28
CA LEU A 15 -22.02 28.61 3.98
C LEU A 15 -21.10 27.39 3.95
N GLY A 16 -21.04 26.72 2.81
CA GLY A 16 -19.90 25.90 2.47
C GLY A 16 -18.72 26.85 2.39
N ALA A 17 -17.99 26.98 3.50
CA ALA A 17 -16.66 27.51 3.46
C ALA A 17 -15.85 26.55 2.58
N PHE A 18 -15.73 26.88 1.30
CA PHE A 18 -14.69 26.30 0.47
C PHE A 18 -13.38 26.80 1.07
N ALA A 19 -12.80 26.01 1.97
CA ALA A 19 -11.46 26.21 2.45
C ALA A 19 -10.55 26.18 1.22
N ASN A 20 -10.14 27.36 0.79
CA ASN A 20 -9.21 27.56 -0.30
C ASN A 20 -7.82 27.27 0.25
N ASP A 21 -7.45 25.98 0.32
CA ASP A 21 -6.18 25.55 0.92
C ASP A 21 -5.35 24.76 -0.09
N ASN A 22 -4.48 25.49 -0.80
CA ASN A 22 -3.27 25.00 -1.50
C ASN A 22 -3.35 23.70 -2.32
N TYR A 23 -4.48 23.38 -2.96
CA TYR A 23 -4.54 22.32 -3.99
C TYR A 23 -3.84 22.70 -5.32
N ASN A 24 -3.37 23.94 -5.44
CA ASN A 24 -3.03 24.59 -6.72
C ASN A 24 -1.73 24.18 -7.41
N THR A 25 -0.82 23.41 -6.80
CA THR A 25 0.39 22.99 -7.52
C THR A 25 0.10 22.01 -8.66
N ASN A 26 -0.99 21.24 -8.55
CA ASN A 26 -1.41 20.27 -9.57
C ASN A 26 -2.70 20.67 -10.31
N GLY A 27 -3.35 21.77 -9.91
CA GLY A 27 -4.64 22.22 -10.45
C GLY A 27 -5.84 21.32 -10.12
N ALA A 28 -5.66 20.36 -9.19
CA ALA A 28 -6.67 19.38 -8.82
C ALA A 28 -7.58 19.90 -7.70
N ILE A 29 -8.77 19.32 -7.57
CA ILE A 29 -9.71 19.55 -6.48
C ILE A 29 -9.92 18.20 -5.77
N PHE A 30 -9.23 18.01 -4.65
CA PHE A 30 -9.38 16.81 -3.84
C PHE A 30 -10.49 16.98 -2.79
N PRO A 31 -11.11 15.88 -2.32
CA PRO A 31 -12.02 15.93 -1.19
C PRO A 31 -11.31 16.46 0.06
N ASP A 32 -12.08 17.05 0.96
CA ASP A 32 -11.60 17.50 2.27
C ASP A 32 -11.10 16.31 3.12
N GLU A 33 -10.00 16.52 3.85
CA GLU A 33 -9.28 15.45 4.55
C GLU A 33 -9.82 15.19 5.97
N LYS A 34 -10.81 15.95 6.44
CA LYS A 34 -11.46 15.78 7.75
C LYS A 34 -12.35 14.55 7.82
N SER A 35 -12.64 13.94 6.68
CA SER A 35 -13.36 12.68 6.60
C SER A 35 -12.77 11.78 5.53
N ARG A 36 -13.11 10.50 5.61
CA ARG A 36 -12.75 9.51 4.59
C ARG A 36 -13.61 9.58 3.32
N GLN A 37 -14.62 10.45 3.28
CA GLN A 37 -15.59 10.51 2.19
C GLN A 37 -14.92 10.98 0.90
N GLY A 38 -15.14 10.25 -0.19
CA GLY A 38 -14.55 10.57 -1.50
C GLY A 38 -13.09 10.13 -1.68
N LEU A 39 -12.42 9.62 -0.63
CA LEU A 39 -11.08 9.07 -0.75
C LEU A 39 -11.10 7.67 -1.41
N PRO A 40 -10.05 7.26 -2.15
CA PRO A 40 -10.00 5.95 -2.78
C PRO A 40 -10.07 4.81 -1.75
N TYR A 41 -10.67 3.68 -2.11
CA TYR A 41 -10.81 2.54 -1.17
C TYR A 41 -9.46 1.94 -0.76
N ALA A 42 -8.51 1.89 -1.70
CA ALA A 42 -7.15 1.43 -1.49
C ALA A 42 -6.16 2.30 -2.28
N ILE A 43 -4.93 2.38 -1.80
CA ILE A 43 -3.83 3.15 -2.41
C ILE A 43 -2.60 2.24 -2.49
N PRO A 44 -1.94 2.13 -3.65
CA PRO A 44 -0.68 1.41 -3.75
C PRO A 44 0.39 2.09 -2.89
N CYS A 45 1.19 1.30 -2.17
CA CYS A 45 2.38 1.82 -1.52
C CYS A 45 3.56 1.77 -2.49
N LYS A 46 4.29 2.88 -2.61
CA LYS A 46 5.51 2.93 -3.43
C LYS A 46 6.75 2.71 -2.57
N ASN A 47 7.66 1.87 -3.05
CA ASN A 47 9.01 1.73 -2.49
C ASN A 47 9.86 2.99 -2.78
N ASN A 48 10.53 3.49 -1.74
CA ASN A 48 11.47 4.62 -1.82
C ASN A 48 12.79 4.18 -1.19
N ASP A 49 13.34 3.11 -1.75
CA ASP A 49 14.61 2.55 -1.31
C ASP A 49 15.77 3.44 -1.79
N PHE A 50 16.63 3.83 -0.86
CA PHE A 50 17.82 4.64 -1.12
C PHE A 50 19.03 3.95 -0.47
N GLY A 51 19.71 3.09 -1.24
CA GLY A 51 20.76 2.23 -0.70
C GLY A 51 20.18 1.25 0.32
N ASP A 52 20.71 1.27 1.55
CA ASP A 52 20.22 0.41 2.64
C ASP A 52 18.98 0.97 3.35
N TYR A 53 18.62 2.23 3.10
CA TYR A 53 17.40 2.82 3.64
C TYR A 53 16.20 2.30 2.86
N LYS A 54 15.31 1.56 3.55
CA LYS A 54 14.06 1.04 2.99
C LYS A 54 12.88 1.79 3.55
N SER A 55 12.03 2.32 2.67
CA SER A 55 10.79 2.94 3.09
C SER A 55 9.67 2.79 2.07
N ILE A 56 8.43 2.75 2.55
CA ILE A 56 7.23 2.74 1.72
C ILE A 56 6.42 4.03 1.91
N SER A 57 5.91 4.59 0.81
CA SER A 57 5.00 5.73 0.82
C SER A 57 3.62 5.27 0.37
N CYS A 58 2.69 5.23 1.30
CA CYS A 58 1.31 4.77 1.16
C CYS A 58 0.35 5.97 1.25
N THR A 59 0.57 6.97 0.39
CA THR A 59 -0.03 8.30 0.52
C THR A 59 -0.61 8.76 -0.82
N TRP A 60 -1.81 9.33 -0.82
CA TRP A 60 -2.42 9.88 -2.03
C TRP A 60 -2.03 11.35 -2.30
N LEU A 61 -1.42 12.06 -1.33
CA LEU A 61 -0.80 13.38 -1.55
C LEU A 61 0.72 13.30 -1.44
N GLU A 62 1.41 14.14 -2.22
CA GLU A 62 2.86 14.26 -2.18
C GLU A 62 3.40 14.69 -0.83
N PHE A 63 2.94 15.85 -0.39
CA PHE A 63 3.44 16.51 0.80
C PHE A 63 2.40 16.45 1.90
N PRO A 64 2.84 16.28 3.16
CA PRO A 64 1.94 16.39 4.29
C PRO A 64 1.37 17.81 4.37
N ARG A 65 0.12 17.89 4.80
CA ARG A 65 -0.60 19.12 5.10
C ARG A 65 -1.09 19.09 6.54
N SER A 66 -1.39 20.27 7.05
CA SER A 66 -1.96 20.44 8.38
C SER A 66 -3.47 20.58 8.27
N ILE A 67 -4.21 19.73 8.96
CA ILE A 67 -5.66 19.82 9.10
C ILE A 67 -5.95 20.55 10.41
N VAL A 68 -6.80 21.57 10.32
CA VAL A 68 -7.26 22.34 11.48
C VAL A 68 -8.73 22.04 11.75
N GLU A 69 -9.01 21.61 12.97
CA GLU A 69 -10.36 21.32 13.46
C GLU A 69 -10.60 21.98 14.82
N TYR A 70 -11.85 22.35 15.08
CA TYR A 70 -12.23 22.87 16.40
C TYR A 70 -12.59 21.72 17.33
N ASP A 71 -11.77 21.49 18.35
CA ASP A 71 -12.04 20.51 19.39
C ASP A 71 -12.96 21.13 20.46
N LYS A 72 -14.21 20.69 20.47
CA LYS A 72 -15.22 21.14 21.46
C LYS A 72 -14.86 20.76 22.90
N SER A 73 -14.15 19.66 23.11
CA SER A 73 -13.75 19.20 24.45
C SER A 73 -12.64 20.07 25.05
N GLN A 74 -11.76 20.61 24.20
CA GLN A 74 -10.65 21.47 24.61
C GLN A 74 -10.95 22.96 24.44
N GLY A 75 -12.07 23.32 23.79
CA GLY A 75 -12.44 24.71 23.51
C GLY A 75 -11.43 25.45 22.62
N ARG A 76 -10.71 24.73 21.75
CA ARG A 76 -9.65 25.31 20.92
C ARG A 76 -9.52 24.61 19.57
N ASN A 77 -8.88 25.28 18.62
CA ASN A 77 -8.44 24.64 17.39
C ASN A 77 -7.29 23.67 17.68
N ILE A 78 -7.42 22.45 17.18
CA ILE A 78 -6.35 21.45 17.13
C ILE A 78 -5.85 21.35 15.70
N SER A 79 -4.57 21.01 15.57
CA SER A 79 -3.88 20.91 14.29
C SER A 79 -3.13 19.59 14.23
N TYR A 80 -3.35 18.81 13.18
CA TYR A 80 -2.69 17.52 12.99
C TYR A 80 -2.36 17.28 11.52
N SER A 81 -1.38 16.42 11.25
CA SER A 81 -0.99 16.11 9.88
C SER A 81 -1.96 15.14 9.20
N ASN A 82 -2.18 15.33 7.90
CA ASN A 82 -2.90 14.38 7.04
C ASN A 82 -2.06 13.14 6.64
N GLN A 83 -0.80 13.07 7.07
CA GLN A 83 0.07 11.92 6.89
C GLN A 83 0.77 11.60 8.20
N TYR A 84 0.88 10.31 8.50
CA TYR A 84 1.67 9.82 9.61
C TYR A 84 2.89 9.08 9.13
N SER A 85 3.92 9.06 9.97
CA SER A 85 5.13 8.27 9.76
C SER A 85 5.26 7.21 10.85
N GLY A 86 5.96 6.14 10.53
CA GLY A 86 6.16 5.04 11.47
C GLY A 86 7.09 3.99 10.89
N ARG A 87 7.11 2.82 11.54
CA ARG A 87 7.94 1.70 11.14
C ARG A 87 7.18 0.37 11.25
N CYS A 88 7.35 -0.47 10.24
CA CYS A 88 6.97 -1.87 10.30
C CYS A 88 8.14 -2.68 10.85
N ILE A 89 7.92 -3.41 11.93
CA ILE A 89 8.88 -4.34 12.54
C ILE A 89 8.13 -5.61 12.90
N ASN A 90 8.59 -6.78 12.42
CA ASN A 90 7.99 -8.09 12.71
C ASN A 90 6.46 -8.07 12.47
N ASP A 91 6.06 -7.75 11.23
CA ASP A 91 4.67 -7.70 10.77
C ASP A 91 3.78 -6.63 11.42
N ARG A 92 4.32 -5.73 12.24
CA ARG A 92 3.56 -4.70 12.94
C ARG A 92 4.01 -3.32 12.53
N CYS A 93 3.11 -2.55 11.90
CA CYS A 93 3.37 -1.17 11.50
C CYS A 93 2.91 -0.22 12.59
N MET A 94 3.84 0.33 13.35
CA MET A 94 3.58 1.26 14.47
C MET A 94 3.88 2.69 14.07
N LEU A 95 3.06 3.64 14.52
CA LEU A 95 3.36 5.07 14.39
C LEU A 95 4.63 5.45 15.16
N SER A 96 5.37 6.44 14.66
CA SER A 96 6.64 6.88 15.26
C SER A 96 6.51 7.38 16.70
N ASP A 97 5.34 7.89 17.08
CA ASP A 97 5.03 8.33 18.44
C ASP A 97 4.58 7.18 19.36
N GLY A 98 4.50 5.96 18.85
CA GLY A 98 4.05 4.76 19.57
C GLY A 98 2.56 4.74 19.89
N SER A 99 1.76 5.68 19.38
CA SER A 99 0.36 5.84 19.76
C SER A 99 -0.56 4.72 19.25
N ALA A 100 -0.27 4.18 18.06
CA ALA A 100 -1.12 3.19 17.43
C ALA A 100 -0.38 2.25 16.47
N GLN A 101 -0.91 1.04 16.32
CA GLN A 101 -0.62 0.16 15.19
C GLN A 101 -1.54 0.54 14.02
N VAL A 102 -0.96 0.79 12.85
CA VAL A 102 -1.64 1.25 11.63
C VAL A 102 -1.45 0.27 10.47
N GLY A 103 -1.36 -1.02 10.77
CA GLY A 103 -1.32 -2.07 9.76
C GLY A 103 -0.40 -3.25 10.09
N ASN A 104 -0.26 -4.11 9.10
CA ASN A 104 0.62 -5.27 9.11
C ASN A 104 1.37 -5.37 7.78
N TRP A 105 2.69 -5.52 7.85
CA TRP A 105 3.53 -5.67 6.66
C TRP A 105 4.77 -6.49 6.97
N GLY A 106 5.00 -7.52 6.14
CA GLY A 106 6.03 -8.55 6.33
C GLY A 106 7.48 -8.06 6.32
N VAL A 107 7.71 -6.87 5.78
CA VAL A 107 9.06 -6.36 5.55
C VAL A 107 9.36 -5.22 6.52
N ASN A 108 10.46 -5.36 7.25
CA ASN A 108 10.98 -4.28 8.10
C ASN A 108 11.31 -3.05 7.25
N THR A 109 10.55 -1.98 7.44
CA THR A 109 10.63 -0.76 6.61
C THR A 109 10.07 0.44 7.36
N ASP A 110 10.58 1.63 7.07
CA ASP A 110 9.93 2.86 7.49
C ASP A 110 8.73 3.15 6.58
N PHE A 111 7.70 3.82 7.08
CA PHE A 111 6.54 4.16 6.26
C PHE A 111 6.09 5.60 6.43
N LYS A 112 5.46 6.11 5.37
CA LYS A 112 4.52 7.23 5.41
C LYS A 112 3.15 6.75 4.95
N ILE A 113 2.10 7.15 5.63
CA ILE A 113 0.73 6.75 5.32
C ILE A 113 -0.23 7.94 5.43
N SER A 114 -1.21 8.03 4.54
CA SER A 114 -2.29 9.01 4.68
C SER A 114 -3.21 8.66 5.85
N ILE A 115 -3.77 9.67 6.51
CA ILE A 115 -4.85 9.46 7.49
C ILE A 115 -6.03 8.73 6.85
N TRP A 116 -6.81 8.02 7.68
CA TRP A 116 -7.90 7.14 7.27
C TRP A 116 -7.47 5.81 6.65
N TYR A 117 -6.18 5.51 6.54
CA TYR A 117 -5.67 4.26 5.98
C TYR A 117 -4.91 3.43 7.00
N TYR A 118 -4.77 2.14 6.71
CA TYR A 118 -3.84 1.21 7.35
C TYR A 118 -3.12 0.39 6.28
N ILE A 119 -1.89 -0.05 6.57
CA ILE A 119 -1.08 -0.86 5.65
C ILE A 119 -1.47 -2.34 5.77
N ALA A 120 -1.66 -3.00 4.64
CA ALA A 120 -1.76 -4.45 4.57
C ALA A 120 -1.20 -4.96 3.24
N GLU A 121 -1.04 -6.28 3.15
CA GLU A 121 -0.66 -6.96 1.92
C GLU A 121 -1.85 -7.00 0.92
N SER A 122 -1.56 -6.79 -0.36
CA SER A 122 -2.48 -7.00 -1.46
C SER A 122 -2.63 -8.49 -1.81
N THR A 123 -3.59 -8.83 -2.66
CA THR A 123 -3.78 -10.23 -3.11
C THR A 123 -2.59 -10.79 -3.92
N ASP A 124 -1.73 -9.92 -4.41
CA ASP A 124 -0.51 -10.21 -5.18
C ASP A 124 0.79 -9.91 -4.39
N GLY A 125 0.71 -9.83 -3.06
CA GLY A 125 1.89 -9.81 -2.18
C GLY A 125 2.63 -8.47 -2.09
N LYS A 126 2.00 -7.37 -2.53
CA LYS A 126 2.58 -6.02 -2.51
C LYS A 126 1.95 -5.17 -1.40
N PRO A 127 2.65 -4.13 -0.92
CA PRO A 127 2.09 -3.27 0.13
C PRO A 127 1.00 -2.35 -0.43
N VAL A 128 -0.15 -2.32 0.23
CA VAL A 128 -1.29 -1.45 -0.08
C VAL A 128 -1.79 -0.78 1.20
N ALA A 129 -2.16 0.50 1.11
CA ALA A 129 -2.92 1.19 2.13
C ALA A 129 -4.42 1.01 1.87
N TYR A 130 -5.13 0.35 2.78
CA TYR A 130 -6.59 0.22 2.75
C TYR A 130 -7.22 1.27 3.62
N ARG A 131 -8.31 1.87 3.15
CA ARG A 131 -9.10 2.78 3.96
C ARG A 131 -9.67 2.01 5.17
N ASN A 132 -9.84 2.68 6.30
CA ASN A 132 -10.16 2.05 7.58
C ASN A 132 -11.57 1.40 7.69
N ASP A 133 -12.41 1.51 6.66
CA ASP A 133 -13.65 0.72 6.47
C ASP A 133 -13.49 -0.46 5.52
N GLY A 134 -12.29 -0.71 4.99
CA GLY A 134 -12.05 -1.67 3.93
C GLY A 134 -10.87 -2.59 4.19
N GLY A 135 -10.56 -3.41 3.18
CA GLY A 135 -9.40 -4.29 3.18
C GLY A 135 -9.57 -5.59 3.97
N PRO A 136 -8.50 -6.40 4.05
CA PRO A 136 -8.55 -7.78 4.54
C PRO A 136 -8.86 -7.90 6.03
N TYR A 137 -8.64 -6.86 6.83
CA TYR A 137 -8.79 -6.91 8.30
C TYR A 137 -10.08 -6.28 8.80
N VAL A 138 -10.93 -5.76 7.91
CA VAL A 138 -12.25 -5.22 8.24
C VAL A 138 -13.32 -6.25 7.90
N LYS A 139 -14.33 -6.42 8.76
CA LYS A 139 -15.45 -7.34 8.52
C LYS A 139 -16.15 -6.99 7.20
N ASN A 140 -16.26 -7.97 6.30
CA ASN A 140 -16.77 -7.82 4.94
C ASN A 140 -15.96 -6.88 4.03
N GLY A 141 -14.76 -6.48 4.46
CA GLY A 141 -13.80 -5.79 3.61
C GLY A 141 -13.28 -6.74 2.53
N LYS A 142 -12.86 -6.16 1.40
CA LYS A 142 -12.37 -6.90 0.24
C LYS A 142 -10.88 -6.58 0.07
N PRO A 143 -10.01 -7.59 0.04
CA PRO A 143 -8.64 -7.37 -0.40
C PRO A 143 -8.64 -7.00 -1.89
N VAL A 144 -7.60 -6.28 -2.33
CA VAL A 144 -7.41 -5.90 -3.73
C VAL A 144 -5.98 -6.25 -4.14
N SER A 145 -5.76 -6.42 -5.43
CA SER A 145 -4.41 -6.46 -6.01
C SER A 145 -3.77 -5.08 -6.00
N TYR A 146 -2.44 -5.03 -6.16
CA TYR A 146 -1.70 -3.79 -6.30
C TYR A 146 -2.16 -2.97 -7.50
N ALA A 147 -2.44 -3.65 -8.62
CA ALA A 147 -2.95 -3.03 -9.84
C ALA A 147 -4.35 -2.42 -9.64
N GLU A 148 -5.25 -3.11 -8.93
CA GLU A 148 -6.58 -2.59 -8.60
C GLU A 148 -6.49 -1.35 -7.70
N ALA A 149 -5.62 -1.36 -6.68
CA ALA A 149 -5.35 -0.16 -5.88
C ALA A 149 -4.80 0.98 -6.76
N GLY A 150 -3.92 0.67 -7.72
CA GLY A 150 -3.44 1.60 -8.73
C GLY A 150 -4.56 2.21 -9.58
N GLU A 151 -5.51 1.40 -10.06
CA GLU A 151 -6.66 1.86 -10.84
C GLU A 151 -7.56 2.80 -10.02
N MET A 152 -7.78 2.47 -8.74
CA MET A 152 -8.54 3.32 -7.82
C MET A 152 -7.86 4.69 -7.64
N LEU A 153 -6.55 4.72 -7.43
CA LEU A 153 -5.80 5.96 -7.29
C LEU A 153 -5.75 6.75 -8.61
N TRP A 154 -5.57 6.06 -9.74
CA TRP A 154 -5.59 6.65 -11.06
C TRP A 154 -6.92 7.35 -11.35
N LYS A 155 -8.03 6.66 -11.11
CA LYS A 155 -9.38 7.22 -11.25
C LYS A 155 -9.58 8.40 -10.30
N PHE A 156 -9.15 8.28 -9.05
CA PHE A 156 -9.23 9.37 -8.07
C PHE A 156 -8.53 10.65 -8.56
N TYR A 157 -7.31 10.54 -9.12
CA TYR A 157 -6.61 11.69 -9.69
C TYR A 157 -7.31 12.28 -10.92
N LYS A 158 -7.91 11.44 -11.77
CA LYS A 158 -8.68 11.92 -12.93
C LYS A 158 -9.93 12.66 -12.50
N ASP A 159 -10.69 12.08 -11.59
CA ASP A 159 -11.94 12.66 -11.07
C ASP A 159 -11.66 13.98 -10.31
N ALA A 160 -10.50 14.09 -9.67
CA ALA A 160 -10.02 15.32 -9.04
C ALA A 160 -9.49 16.37 -10.03
N GLY A 161 -9.35 16.06 -11.33
CA GLY A 161 -8.89 17.01 -12.34
C GLY A 161 -7.39 17.34 -12.26
N VAL A 162 -6.53 16.39 -11.85
CA VAL A 162 -5.07 16.58 -11.93
C VAL A 162 -4.66 16.92 -13.37
N ASN A 163 -3.91 18.00 -13.54
CA ASN A 163 -3.46 18.48 -14.85
C ASN A 163 -2.72 17.38 -15.64
N ASP A 164 -3.08 17.17 -16.91
CA ASP A 164 -2.49 16.12 -17.77
C ASP A 164 -0.95 16.18 -17.83
N LYS A 165 -0.36 17.38 -17.81
CA LYS A 165 1.10 17.56 -17.82
C LYS A 165 1.77 17.06 -16.54
N LEU A 166 1.03 17.05 -15.43
CA LEU A 166 1.51 16.65 -14.10
C LEU A 166 1.01 15.27 -13.68
N PHE A 167 0.03 14.72 -14.39
CA PHE A 167 -0.66 13.48 -14.04
C PHE A 167 0.31 12.31 -13.89
N ALA A 168 1.13 12.06 -14.91
CA ALA A 168 2.09 10.96 -14.89
C ALA A 168 3.09 11.10 -13.74
N ASN A 169 3.60 12.31 -13.47
CA ASN A 169 4.51 12.54 -12.35
C ASN A 169 3.82 12.29 -10.99
N THR A 170 2.60 12.81 -10.83
CA THR A 170 1.78 12.63 -9.62
C THR A 170 1.54 11.15 -9.35
N PHE A 171 1.20 10.37 -10.37
CA PHE A 171 0.98 8.93 -10.25
C PHE A 171 2.27 8.12 -10.04
N ASN A 172 3.35 8.43 -10.78
CA ASN A 172 4.65 7.76 -10.66
C ASN A 172 5.24 7.83 -9.26
N ARG A 173 4.92 8.89 -8.52
CA ARG A 173 5.36 9.05 -7.14
C ARG A 173 4.61 8.13 -6.16
N ARG A 174 3.57 7.42 -6.60
CA ARG A 174 2.69 6.59 -5.76
C ARG A 174 2.54 5.16 -6.23
N TYR A 175 2.95 4.85 -7.45
CA TYR A 175 2.95 3.49 -7.98
C TYR A 175 4.40 3.02 -8.22
N ASP A 176 4.76 1.84 -7.72
CA ASP A 176 6.10 1.28 -7.93
C ASP A 176 6.32 0.93 -9.41
N GLY A 177 7.40 1.43 -10.01
CA GLY A 177 7.63 1.39 -11.47
C GLY A 177 6.78 2.37 -12.31
N GLY A 178 5.89 3.14 -11.68
CA GLY A 178 5.12 4.22 -12.31
C GLY A 178 4.10 3.76 -13.36
N VAL A 179 3.63 4.70 -14.20
CA VAL A 179 2.58 4.49 -15.23
C VAL A 179 2.93 3.31 -16.14
N LYS A 180 4.19 3.18 -16.56
CA LYS A 180 4.61 2.08 -17.43
C LYS A 180 4.38 0.71 -16.77
N GLN A 181 4.77 0.57 -15.52
CA GLN A 181 4.56 -0.66 -14.77
C GLN A 181 3.07 -0.89 -14.50
N PHE A 182 2.34 0.15 -14.13
CA PHE A 182 0.90 0.08 -13.91
C PHE A 182 0.13 -0.43 -15.14
N GLU A 183 0.45 0.04 -16.34
CA GLU A 183 -0.20 -0.46 -17.57
C GLU A 183 0.14 -1.94 -17.85
N LEU A 184 1.34 -2.40 -17.48
CA LEU A 184 1.70 -3.82 -17.53
C LEU A 184 0.87 -4.61 -16.51
N ASP A 185 0.85 -4.17 -15.26
CA ASP A 185 0.10 -4.78 -14.15
C ASP A 185 -1.40 -4.88 -14.46
N LYS A 186 -1.99 -3.82 -15.01
CA LYS A 186 -3.39 -3.77 -15.41
C LYS A 186 -3.73 -4.71 -16.57
N SER A 187 -2.83 -4.87 -17.54
CA SER A 187 -3.08 -5.73 -18.70
C SER A 187 -2.91 -7.22 -18.40
N GLY A 188 -2.60 -7.59 -17.15
CA GLY A 188 -2.21 -8.94 -16.77
C GLY A 188 -0.91 -9.39 -17.46
N LYS A 189 -0.19 -8.45 -18.08
CA LYS A 189 1.11 -8.64 -18.74
C LYS A 189 2.26 -8.17 -17.86
N SER A 190 1.99 -7.74 -16.64
CA SER A 190 3.03 -7.66 -15.64
C SER A 190 3.62 -9.02 -15.52
N GLN A 191 4.91 -9.10 -15.81
CA GLN A 191 5.70 -10.19 -15.27
C GLN A 191 5.40 -10.23 -13.77
N PRO A 192 5.02 -11.40 -13.22
CA PRO A 192 4.93 -11.56 -11.78
C PRO A 192 6.20 -10.97 -11.19
N GLN A 193 6.08 -10.04 -10.24
CA GLN A 193 7.25 -9.65 -9.46
C GLN A 193 7.48 -10.72 -8.41
N HIS A 194 7.89 -11.87 -8.95
CA HIS A 194 8.51 -13.10 -8.46
C HIS A 194 8.34 -14.14 -9.58
N GLN A 195 8.56 -13.74 -10.83
CA GLN A 195 8.92 -14.70 -11.86
C GLN A 195 10.34 -15.09 -11.48
N SER A 196 10.46 -16.25 -10.83
CA SER A 196 11.70 -17.01 -10.85
C SER A 196 12.34 -16.78 -12.21
N LYS A 197 13.58 -16.30 -12.29
CA LYS A 197 14.33 -16.29 -13.57
C LYS A 197 14.01 -17.62 -14.23
N GLU A 198 13.56 -17.57 -15.49
CA GLU A 198 12.98 -18.67 -16.28
C GLU A 198 13.99 -19.82 -16.49
N ILE A 199 14.45 -20.37 -15.39
CA ILE A 199 15.45 -21.39 -15.19
C ILE A 199 14.67 -22.42 -14.39
N LYS A 200 14.42 -23.57 -15.00
CA LYS A 200 13.86 -24.71 -14.28
C LYS A 200 14.80 -25.04 -13.12
N VAL A 201 14.40 -24.73 -11.89
CA VAL A 201 15.17 -25.07 -10.69
C VAL A 201 15.00 -26.57 -10.48
N THR A 202 16.08 -27.33 -10.71
CA THR A 202 16.10 -28.79 -10.50
C THR A 202 16.77 -29.16 -9.17
N GLU A 203 17.61 -28.28 -8.64
CA GLU A 203 18.28 -28.46 -7.35
C GLU A 203 18.49 -27.08 -6.70
N ALA A 204 18.29 -27.02 -5.38
CA ALA A 204 18.53 -25.83 -4.58
C ALA A 204 18.90 -26.25 -3.16
N TRP A 205 19.89 -25.61 -2.55
CA TRP A 205 20.27 -25.85 -1.15
C TRP A 205 21.06 -24.67 -0.60
N CYS A 206 21.15 -24.55 0.72
CA CYS A 206 21.99 -23.56 1.39
C CYS A 206 22.89 -24.25 2.43
N ASN A 207 24.14 -23.81 2.53
CA ASN A 207 25.06 -24.33 3.53
C ASN A 207 24.67 -23.81 4.93
N PRO A 208 24.37 -24.68 5.91
CA PRO A 208 24.03 -24.25 7.27
C PRO A 208 25.23 -23.71 8.08
N GLN A 209 26.47 -23.86 7.61
CA GLN A 209 27.66 -23.32 8.28
C GLN A 209 28.06 -21.95 7.72
N ALA A 210 28.15 -20.95 8.64
CA ALA A 210 28.77 -19.62 8.65
C ALA A 210 28.84 -18.72 7.38
N ASP A 211 28.93 -19.27 6.18
CA ASP A 211 29.15 -18.53 4.95
C ASP A 211 27.83 -18.19 4.22
N ASP A 212 26.67 -18.69 4.69
CA ASP A 212 25.32 -18.42 4.17
C ASP A 212 25.18 -18.63 2.64
N ASP A 213 26.04 -19.47 2.08
CA ASP A 213 26.11 -19.74 0.65
C ASP A 213 24.93 -20.61 0.22
N CYS A 214 24.13 -20.08 -0.70
CA CYS A 214 23.05 -20.81 -1.33
C CYS A 214 23.39 -21.13 -2.78
N TYR A 215 22.83 -22.22 -3.29
CA TYR A 215 23.06 -22.69 -4.64
C TYR A 215 21.73 -22.97 -5.33
N ILE A 216 21.60 -22.55 -6.59
CA ILE A 216 20.52 -22.90 -7.51
C ILE A 216 21.16 -23.53 -8.74
N ASN A 217 20.83 -24.79 -9.06
CA ASN A 217 21.39 -25.52 -10.20
C ASN A 217 22.93 -25.42 -10.28
N LYS A 218 23.63 -25.76 -9.19
CA LYS A 218 25.09 -25.62 -8.98
C LYS A 218 25.66 -24.20 -9.02
N ASN A 219 24.87 -23.17 -9.28
CA ASN A 219 25.34 -21.79 -9.29
C ASN A 219 25.19 -21.16 -7.91
N LYS A 220 26.26 -20.55 -7.40
CA LYS A 220 26.25 -19.80 -6.15
C LYS A 220 25.34 -18.57 -6.29
N VAL A 221 24.41 -18.42 -5.37
CA VAL A 221 23.42 -17.34 -5.29
C VAL A 221 23.42 -16.79 -3.87
N ALA A 222 23.36 -15.47 -3.73
CA ALA A 222 23.22 -14.85 -2.41
C ALA A 222 21.87 -15.23 -1.79
N LYS A 223 21.81 -15.57 -0.50
CA LYS A 223 20.57 -15.93 0.20
C LYS A 223 19.43 -14.92 0.00
N LYS A 224 19.74 -13.62 0.03
CA LYS A 224 18.78 -12.51 -0.24
C LYS A 224 18.18 -12.52 -1.65
N LYS A 225 18.80 -13.27 -2.58
CA LYS A 225 18.41 -13.38 -3.99
C LYS A 225 17.69 -14.68 -4.31
N LEU A 226 17.46 -15.57 -3.34
CA LEU A 226 16.72 -16.81 -3.56
C LEU A 226 15.29 -16.57 -4.07
N GLY A 227 14.64 -15.48 -3.64
CA GLY A 227 13.31 -15.09 -4.12
C GLY A 227 13.25 -14.79 -5.62
N ASP A 228 14.40 -14.52 -6.25
CA ASP A 228 14.50 -14.36 -7.70
C ASP A 228 14.43 -15.72 -8.44
N TYR A 229 14.40 -16.86 -7.73
CA TYR A 229 14.46 -18.22 -8.29
C TYR A 229 13.40 -19.17 -7.74
N LEU A 230 13.03 -19.02 -6.46
CA LEU A 230 12.06 -19.87 -5.78
C LEU A 230 10.85 -19.04 -5.32
N PRO A 231 9.62 -19.52 -5.54
CA PRO A 231 8.42 -18.84 -5.05
C PRO A 231 8.32 -18.96 -3.52
N GLN A 232 7.53 -18.08 -2.91
CA GLN A 232 7.15 -18.23 -1.50
C GLN A 232 6.11 -19.34 -1.37
N VAL A 233 6.27 -20.22 -0.38
CA VAL A 233 5.33 -21.33 -0.11
C VAL A 233 4.86 -21.35 1.34
N THR A 234 3.58 -21.64 1.55
CA THR A 234 3.00 -21.77 2.88
C THR A 234 3.23 -23.17 3.47
N PRO A 235 3.19 -23.34 4.81
CA PRO A 235 3.30 -24.66 5.44
C PRO A 235 2.27 -25.67 4.93
N GLU A 236 1.07 -25.22 4.56
CA GLU A 236 0.01 -26.06 4.00
C GLU A 236 0.37 -26.56 2.60
N GLN A 237 0.99 -25.72 1.78
CA GLN A 237 1.46 -26.10 0.43
C GLN A 237 2.59 -27.14 0.51
N VAL A 238 3.52 -26.97 1.45
CA VAL A 238 4.61 -27.94 1.69
C VAL A 238 4.03 -29.27 2.20
N SER A 239 3.09 -29.21 3.15
CA SER A 239 2.44 -30.40 3.69
C SER A 239 1.60 -31.14 2.64
N ALA A 240 0.90 -30.41 1.77
CA ALA A 240 0.12 -30.98 0.68
C ALA A 240 1.00 -31.69 -0.37
N ALA A 241 2.26 -31.25 -0.52
CA ALA A 241 3.26 -31.89 -1.37
C ALA A 241 4.02 -33.04 -0.67
N GLY A 242 3.62 -33.42 0.56
CA GLY A 242 4.32 -34.43 1.35
C GLY A 242 5.74 -34.04 1.76
N GLY A 243 6.05 -32.74 1.70
CA GLY A 243 7.39 -32.20 1.75
C GLY A 243 7.88 -31.75 3.12
N TYR A 244 9.04 -31.09 3.12
CA TYR A 244 9.68 -30.52 4.31
C TYR A 244 10.45 -29.24 3.96
N CYS A 245 10.94 -28.52 4.97
CA CYS A 245 11.74 -27.31 4.76
C CYS A 245 13.09 -27.40 5.47
N GLU A 246 14.15 -27.06 4.74
CA GLU A 246 15.47 -26.75 5.28
C GLU A 246 15.71 -25.25 5.09
N TYR A 247 15.58 -24.49 6.17
CA TYR A 247 15.53 -23.03 6.08
C TYR A 247 16.70 -22.43 5.26
N PRO A 248 16.43 -21.62 4.23
CA PRO A 248 15.14 -21.03 3.86
C PRO A 248 14.34 -21.77 2.76
N ILE A 249 14.78 -22.93 2.29
CA ILE A 249 14.22 -23.64 1.12
C ILE A 249 13.25 -24.76 1.58
N CYS A 250 12.18 -24.97 0.83
CA CYS A 250 11.25 -26.08 1.02
C CYS A 250 11.23 -27.01 -0.19
N TYR A 251 11.06 -28.29 0.09
CA TYR A 251 11.11 -29.41 -0.85
C TYR A 251 9.80 -30.21 -0.80
N ASP A 252 9.45 -30.90 -1.89
CA ASP A 252 8.38 -31.90 -1.90
C ASP A 252 8.86 -33.28 -1.39
N GLU A 253 7.98 -34.28 -1.45
CA GLU A 253 8.28 -35.67 -1.06
C GLU A 253 9.43 -36.33 -1.87
N ASN A 254 9.83 -35.75 -3.00
CA ASN A 254 10.88 -36.25 -3.89
C ASN A 254 12.17 -35.41 -3.82
N ASP A 255 12.35 -34.63 -2.74
CA ASP A 255 13.47 -33.69 -2.56
C ASP A 255 13.58 -32.63 -3.67
N THR A 256 12.48 -32.33 -4.39
CA THR A 256 12.48 -31.30 -5.42
C THR A 256 12.18 -29.94 -4.78
N PRO A 257 12.98 -28.89 -5.03
CA PRO A 257 12.71 -27.55 -4.48
C PRO A 257 11.37 -27.02 -4.99
N ILE A 258 10.44 -26.75 -4.07
CA ILE A 258 9.11 -26.21 -4.39
C ILE A 258 8.95 -24.75 -4.02
N GLY A 259 9.83 -24.20 -3.19
CA GLY A 259 9.78 -22.79 -2.81
C GLY A 259 10.68 -22.44 -1.64
N MET A 260 10.41 -21.27 -1.06
CA MET A 260 11.07 -20.75 0.12
C MET A 260 10.05 -20.26 1.15
N ARG A 261 10.48 -20.23 2.41
CA ARG A 261 9.67 -19.86 3.58
C ARG A 261 10.24 -18.66 4.33
#